data_AF-A0A495QZ90-F1
#
_entry.id   AF-A0A495QZ90-F1
#
_cell.length_a   1.000
_cell.length_b   1.000
_cell.length_c   1.000
_cell.angle_alpha   90.00
_cell.angle_beta   90.00
_cell.angle_gamma   90.00
#
_symmetry.space_group_name_H-M   'P 1'
#
loop_
_entity.id
_entity.type
_entity.pdbx_description
1 polymer ?
#
loop_
_entity_poly.entity_id
_entity_poly.type
_entity_poly.pdbx_seq_one_letter_code
_entity_poly.pdbx_strand_id
1 'polypeptide(L)'
;MSREGIDHALRRLREDRDRISASLLDLDGHEGSRLLEGARLTGETWRRWEDAKSRMTTLWALFDAYQNVLDTATELRERTSRPDAATLIELSGLLAGRSVELPDGEIPLQNRTLLGPSERRVTLDEAVAMMSDTYEFVAGEIAAADAAWTALLLPLEEVEGCWRETARLAHSLDGTRHPELDRVGRELTSLGRVIRTDPLSLVRDGRPDTTRLNRVRAALTSLGDELAGVARMRDEYDELVARVMASIEEIERTERRAREAHATVLTKIHTPNLPAPSRGLGTALRDRLAALERLREAGRWVEMAGRFAELERAADEALERVRGDLRLSAGLLDRRGELRGRLEAYRAKAARLGVVEDERLAKLYDQAHDVLWTAPCDLRQATTMLAEFQRALRVCENETRTRR
;
A
#
# COMPACT_ATOMS: atom_id res chain seq x y z
N MET A 1 -25.82 66.29 -15.41
CA MET A 1 -24.58 66.46 -14.63
C MET A 1 -23.98 67.84 -14.90
N SER A 2 -23.17 68.40 -13.99
CA SER A 2 -22.37 69.60 -14.29
C SER A 2 -21.18 69.24 -15.20
N ARG A 3 -20.54 70.23 -15.84
CA ARG A 3 -19.34 70.02 -16.66
C ARG A 3 -18.23 69.30 -15.89
N GLU A 4 -17.92 69.78 -14.68
CA GLU A 4 -16.92 69.15 -13.81
C GLU A 4 -17.31 67.71 -13.43
N GLY A 5 -18.60 67.46 -13.23
CA GLY A 5 -19.11 66.11 -12.97
C GLY A 5 -18.93 65.15 -14.15
N ILE A 6 -19.11 65.63 -15.38
CA ILE A 6 -18.88 64.85 -16.61
C ILE A 6 -17.38 64.56 -16.78
N ASP A 7 -16.52 65.58 -16.62
CA ASP A 7 -15.06 65.41 -16.73
C ASP A 7 -14.53 64.42 -15.69
N HIS A 8 -15.07 64.47 -14.47
CA HIS A 8 -14.74 63.51 -13.42
C HIS A 8 -15.22 62.09 -13.75
N ALA A 9 -16.46 61.95 -14.26
CA ALA A 9 -17.02 60.65 -14.63
C ALA A 9 -16.24 60.01 -15.79
N LEU A 10 -15.91 60.78 -16.84
CA LEU A 10 -15.10 60.30 -17.96
C LEU A 10 -13.72 59.85 -17.52
N ARG A 11 -13.05 60.59 -16.63
CA ARG A 11 -11.75 60.18 -16.07
C ARG A 11 -11.85 58.85 -15.34
N ARG A 12 -12.85 58.68 -14.44
CA ARG A 12 -13.09 57.42 -13.72
C ARG A 12 -13.33 56.25 -14.67
N LEU A 13 -14.22 56.41 -15.65
CA LEU A 13 -14.58 55.35 -16.58
C LEU A 13 -13.42 54.95 -17.51
N ARG A 14 -12.53 55.88 -17.86
CA ARG A 14 -11.28 55.59 -18.58
C ARG A 14 -10.32 54.77 -17.74
N GLU A 15 -10.13 55.13 -16.46
CA GLU A 15 -9.34 54.33 -15.52
C GLU A 15 -9.91 52.92 -15.35
N ASP A 16 -11.23 52.78 -15.27
CA ASP A 16 -11.90 51.47 -15.20
C ASP A 16 -11.75 50.68 -16.50
N ARG A 17 -11.88 51.33 -17.67
CA ARG A 17 -11.63 50.70 -18.98
C ARG A 17 -10.23 50.09 -19.05
N ASP A 18 -9.22 50.86 -18.65
CA ASP A 18 -7.82 50.43 -18.73
C ASP A 18 -7.56 49.25 -17.77
N ARG A 19 -8.18 49.25 -16.58
CA ARG A 19 -8.13 48.13 -15.63
C ARG A 19 -8.80 46.87 -16.18
N ILE A 20 -10.00 47.00 -16.73
CA ILE A 20 -10.76 45.87 -17.32
C ILE A 20 -9.98 45.27 -18.48
N SER A 21 -9.46 46.12 -19.39
CA SER A 21 -8.64 45.68 -20.52
C SER A 21 -7.42 44.87 -20.07
N ALA A 22 -6.69 45.35 -19.06
CA ALA A 22 -5.56 44.63 -18.49
C ALA A 22 -5.97 43.25 -17.93
N SER A 23 -7.05 43.18 -17.14
CA SER A 23 -7.54 41.92 -16.58
C SER A 23 -8.01 40.92 -17.64
N LEU A 24 -8.67 41.38 -18.71
CA LEU A 24 -9.10 40.51 -19.80
C LEU A 24 -7.91 39.92 -20.57
N LEU A 25 -6.86 40.73 -20.80
CA LEU A 25 -5.62 40.27 -21.42
C LEU A 25 -4.86 39.27 -20.54
N ASP A 26 -4.83 39.50 -19.22
CA ASP A 26 -4.22 38.56 -18.27
C ASP A 26 -4.95 37.22 -18.24
N LEU A 27 -6.29 37.23 -18.32
CA LEU A 27 -7.12 36.03 -18.36
C LEU A 27 -6.89 35.21 -19.65
N ASP A 28 -6.81 35.89 -20.79
CA ASP A 28 -6.53 35.26 -22.09
C ASP A 28 -5.10 34.67 -22.14
N GLY A 29 -4.12 35.39 -21.61
CA GLY A 29 -2.73 34.97 -21.52
C GLY A 29 -2.43 33.90 -20.46
N HIS A 30 -3.40 33.57 -19.60
CA HIS A 30 -3.21 32.67 -18.47
C HIS A 30 -2.75 31.27 -18.91
N GLU A 31 -1.81 30.67 -18.18
CA GLU A 31 -1.24 29.36 -18.52
C GLU A 31 -2.31 28.25 -18.58
N GLY A 32 -3.23 28.23 -17.61
CA GLY A 32 -4.36 27.30 -17.61
C GLY A 32 -5.27 27.43 -18.85
N SER A 33 -5.46 28.64 -19.39
CA SER A 33 -6.23 28.86 -20.63
C SER A 33 -5.52 28.21 -21.81
N ARG A 34 -4.22 28.50 -21.98
CA ARG A 34 -3.38 27.89 -23.04
C ARG A 34 -3.35 26.37 -22.95
N LEU A 35 -3.34 25.81 -21.74
CA LEU A 35 -3.37 24.37 -21.52
C LEU A 35 -4.71 23.77 -21.98
N LEU A 36 -5.83 24.39 -21.60
CA LEU A 36 -7.17 23.98 -22.03
C LEU A 36 -7.37 24.08 -23.55
N GLU A 37 -6.75 25.06 -24.21
CA GLU A 37 -6.79 25.19 -25.67
C GLU A 37 -5.96 24.14 -26.41
N GLY A 38 -4.79 23.79 -25.88
CA GLY A 38 -3.92 22.78 -26.48
C GLY A 38 -4.33 21.34 -26.19
N ALA A 39 -5.16 21.10 -25.18
CA ALA A 39 -5.56 19.77 -24.74
C ALA A 39 -6.74 19.22 -25.55
N ARG A 40 -6.72 17.89 -25.78
CA ARG A 40 -7.89 17.18 -26.33
C ARG A 40 -8.88 16.88 -25.21
N LEU A 41 -9.75 17.84 -24.91
CA LEU A 41 -10.71 17.76 -23.83
C LEU A 41 -11.89 16.83 -24.17
N THR A 42 -12.42 16.16 -23.15
CA THR A 42 -13.61 15.31 -23.24
C THR A 42 -14.49 15.49 -22.01
N GLY A 43 -15.73 14.98 -22.06
CA GLY A 43 -16.61 14.86 -20.91
C GLY A 43 -16.90 16.19 -20.21
N GLU A 44 -16.76 16.19 -18.88
CA GLU A 44 -17.15 17.33 -18.05
C GLU A 44 -16.20 18.52 -18.24
N THR A 45 -14.90 18.28 -18.36
CA THR A 45 -13.93 19.35 -18.66
C THR A 45 -14.23 20.03 -19.98
N TRP A 46 -14.55 19.28 -21.03
CA TRP A 46 -14.92 19.87 -22.32
C TRP A 46 -16.20 20.72 -22.20
N ARG A 47 -17.24 20.21 -21.54
CA ARG A 47 -18.52 20.91 -21.37
C ARG A 47 -18.35 22.24 -20.63
N ARG A 48 -17.59 22.22 -19.53
CA ARG A 48 -17.30 23.41 -18.71
C ARG A 48 -16.45 24.42 -19.47
N TRP A 49 -15.45 23.94 -20.21
CA TRP A 49 -14.61 24.81 -21.04
C TRP A 49 -15.36 25.46 -22.19
N GLU A 50 -16.27 24.74 -22.84
CA GLU A 50 -17.09 25.30 -23.93
C GLU A 50 -18.03 26.40 -23.43
N ASP A 51 -18.66 26.22 -22.25
CA ASP A 51 -19.46 27.28 -21.61
C ASP A 51 -18.58 28.49 -21.24
N ALA A 52 -17.39 28.25 -20.66
CA ALA A 52 -16.44 29.31 -20.36
C ALA A 52 -16.00 30.08 -21.62
N LYS A 53 -15.73 29.39 -22.75
CA LYS A 53 -15.39 30.01 -24.03
C LYS A 53 -16.53 30.86 -24.58
N SER A 54 -17.77 30.34 -24.58
CA SER A 54 -18.94 31.10 -25.03
C SER A 54 -19.14 32.37 -24.21
N ARG A 55 -18.93 32.28 -22.89
CA ARG A 55 -19.01 33.43 -21.98
C ARG A 55 -17.86 34.40 -22.17
N MET A 56 -16.66 33.92 -22.45
CA MET A 56 -15.51 34.75 -22.81
C MET A 56 -15.79 35.57 -24.07
N THR A 57 -16.38 34.97 -25.12
CA THR A 57 -16.79 35.70 -26.32
C THR A 57 -17.83 36.79 -26.01
N THR A 58 -18.80 36.47 -25.14
CA THR A 58 -19.83 37.43 -24.70
C THR A 58 -19.22 38.58 -23.89
N LEU A 59 -18.23 38.28 -23.04
CA LEU A 59 -17.49 39.24 -22.22
C LEU A 59 -16.74 40.25 -23.10
N TRP A 60 -16.01 39.79 -24.12
CA TRP A 60 -15.34 40.67 -25.07
C TRP A 60 -16.33 41.55 -25.87
N ALA A 61 -17.44 40.97 -26.34
CA ALA A 61 -18.47 41.73 -27.05
C ALA A 61 -19.11 42.83 -26.17
N LEU A 62 -19.34 42.53 -24.88
CA LEU A 62 -19.88 43.51 -23.92
C LEU A 62 -18.84 44.59 -23.61
N PHE A 63 -17.56 44.23 -23.52
CA PHE A 63 -16.47 45.18 -23.33
C PHE A 63 -16.31 46.11 -24.54
N ASP A 64 -16.45 45.62 -25.76
CA ASP A 64 -16.44 46.44 -26.98
C ASP A 64 -17.63 47.42 -27.00
N ALA A 65 -18.83 46.96 -26.65
CA ALA A 65 -20.01 47.83 -26.52
C ALA A 65 -19.80 48.91 -25.44
N TYR A 66 -19.20 48.56 -24.31
CA TYR A 66 -18.80 49.51 -23.26
C TYR A 66 -17.80 50.55 -23.76
N GLN A 67 -16.77 50.13 -24.51
CA GLN A 67 -15.77 51.03 -25.10
C GLN A 67 -16.40 52.01 -26.09
N ASN A 68 -17.28 51.54 -26.98
CA ASN A 68 -17.95 52.38 -27.98
C ASN A 68 -18.76 53.53 -27.33
N VAL A 69 -19.44 53.28 -26.22
CA VAL A 69 -20.16 54.31 -25.46
C VAL A 69 -19.20 55.34 -24.87
N LEU A 70 -18.09 54.88 -24.29
CA LEU A 70 -17.08 55.75 -23.67
C LEU A 70 -16.34 56.61 -24.71
N ASP A 71 -16.04 56.05 -25.88
CA ASP A 71 -15.41 56.75 -26.99
C ASP A 71 -16.37 57.79 -27.57
N THR A 72 -17.65 57.43 -27.78
CA THR A 72 -18.69 58.37 -28.22
C THR A 72 -18.84 59.54 -27.24
N ALA A 73 -18.90 59.26 -25.93
CA ALA A 73 -19.00 60.29 -24.90
C ALA A 73 -17.74 61.18 -24.84
N THR A 74 -16.56 60.58 -25.05
CA THR A 74 -15.28 61.29 -25.12
C THR A 74 -15.24 62.24 -26.33
N GLU A 75 -15.56 61.75 -27.52
CA GLU A 75 -15.60 62.57 -28.73
C GLU A 75 -16.58 63.73 -28.59
N LEU A 76 -17.80 63.45 -28.10
CA LEU A 76 -18.82 64.46 -27.90
C LEU A 76 -18.35 65.56 -26.93
N ARG A 77 -17.61 65.18 -25.88
CA ARG A 77 -17.02 66.12 -24.92
C ARG A 77 -15.86 66.94 -25.50
N GLU A 78 -15.08 66.38 -26.42
CA GLU A 78 -13.90 67.02 -27.03
C GLU A 78 -14.25 67.97 -28.19
N ARG A 79 -15.40 67.76 -28.87
CA ARG A 79 -15.89 68.61 -29.97
C ARG A 79 -16.09 70.08 -29.60
N THR A 80 -16.35 70.40 -28.33
CA THR A 80 -16.61 71.79 -27.92
C THR A 80 -16.04 72.11 -26.54
N SER A 81 -15.24 73.17 -26.46
CA SER A 81 -14.59 73.64 -25.22
C SER A 81 -15.57 74.20 -24.17
N ARG A 82 -16.79 74.58 -24.60
CA ARG A 82 -17.96 74.90 -23.77
C ARG A 82 -19.21 74.21 -24.34
N PRO A 83 -19.53 72.98 -23.89
CA PRO A 83 -20.73 72.29 -24.34
C PRO A 83 -21.99 73.05 -23.92
N ASP A 84 -23.00 73.05 -24.78
CA ASP A 84 -24.31 73.66 -24.51
C ASP A 84 -25.18 72.74 -23.63
N ALA A 85 -26.36 73.23 -23.24
CA ALA A 85 -27.26 72.48 -22.37
C ALA A 85 -27.72 71.15 -23.01
N ALA A 86 -27.91 71.12 -24.33
CA ALA A 86 -28.31 69.92 -25.06
C ALA A 86 -27.20 68.85 -25.02
N THR A 87 -25.95 69.25 -25.28
CA THR A 87 -24.78 68.37 -25.21
C THR A 87 -24.56 67.84 -23.79
N LEU A 88 -24.77 68.66 -22.76
CA LEU A 88 -24.67 68.22 -21.35
C LEU A 88 -25.74 67.19 -20.97
N ILE A 89 -26.95 67.30 -21.52
CA ILE A 89 -28.03 66.31 -21.33
C ILE A 89 -27.67 65.01 -22.04
N GLU A 90 -27.21 65.07 -23.28
CA GLU A 90 -26.78 63.89 -24.05
C GLU A 90 -25.62 63.15 -23.38
N LEU A 91 -24.57 63.87 -22.96
CA LEU A 91 -23.45 63.30 -22.19
C LEU A 91 -23.92 62.68 -20.86
N SER A 92 -24.86 63.31 -20.16
CA SER A 92 -25.42 62.73 -18.93
C SER A 92 -26.22 61.45 -19.22
N GLY A 93 -26.92 61.41 -20.36
CA GLY A 93 -27.62 60.22 -20.84
C GLY A 93 -26.67 59.08 -21.17
N LEU A 94 -25.57 59.36 -21.88
CA LEU A 94 -24.55 58.36 -22.20
C LEU A 94 -23.88 57.79 -20.95
N LEU A 95 -23.50 58.65 -20.00
CA LEU A 95 -22.68 58.26 -18.84
C LEU A 95 -23.49 57.68 -17.66
N ALA A 96 -24.73 58.11 -17.46
CA ALA A 96 -25.56 57.68 -16.33
C ALA A 96 -26.86 56.97 -16.74
N GLY A 97 -27.19 56.98 -18.04
CA GLY A 97 -28.34 56.28 -18.60
C GLY A 97 -28.00 54.88 -19.12
N ARG A 98 -29.03 54.23 -19.68
CA ARG A 98 -28.91 52.90 -20.30
C ARG A 98 -28.39 53.05 -21.72
N SER A 99 -27.08 52.96 -21.86
CA SER A 99 -26.37 53.32 -23.10
C SER A 99 -25.55 52.17 -23.68
N VAL A 100 -25.20 51.16 -22.89
CA VAL A 100 -24.47 49.99 -23.36
C VAL A 100 -25.46 48.99 -23.92
N GLU A 101 -25.33 48.66 -25.19
CA GLU A 101 -26.11 47.61 -25.84
C GLU A 101 -25.59 46.25 -25.39
N LEU A 102 -26.49 45.39 -24.89
CA LEU A 102 -26.11 44.02 -24.57
C LEU A 102 -25.90 43.25 -25.88
N PRO A 103 -24.79 42.49 -26.00
CA PRO A 103 -24.60 41.52 -27.06
C PRO A 103 -25.56 40.35 -26.81
N ASP A 104 -26.84 40.53 -27.11
CA ASP A 104 -27.83 39.47 -27.03
C ASP A 104 -27.52 38.46 -28.16
N GLY A 105 -27.00 37.29 -27.80
CA GLY A 105 -27.00 36.11 -28.69
C GLY A 105 -28.43 35.75 -29.14
N GLU A 106 -28.58 34.80 -30.07
CA GLU A 106 -29.87 34.44 -30.69
C GLU A 106 -31.06 34.50 -29.71
N ILE A 107 -31.89 35.53 -29.84
CA ILE A 107 -33.05 35.72 -28.97
C ILE A 107 -34.01 34.55 -29.18
N PRO A 108 -34.35 33.77 -28.13
CA PRO A 108 -35.30 32.67 -28.23
C PRO A 108 -36.62 33.15 -28.84
N LEU A 109 -37.23 32.34 -29.72
CA LEU A 109 -38.37 32.74 -30.55
C LEU A 109 -39.55 33.30 -29.72
N GLN A 110 -39.75 32.78 -28.51
CA GLN A 110 -40.76 33.23 -27.53
C GLN A 110 -40.55 34.65 -26.97
N ASN A 111 -39.32 35.19 -27.06
CA ASN A 111 -38.96 36.53 -26.63
C ASN A 111 -38.79 37.49 -27.83
N ARG A 112 -39.03 37.02 -29.07
CA ARG A 112 -38.98 37.87 -30.26
C ARG A 112 -40.26 38.68 -30.36
N THR A 113 -40.13 39.99 -30.43
CA THR A 113 -41.24 40.90 -30.73
C THR A 113 -41.43 41.08 -32.24
N LEU A 114 -42.68 41.32 -32.67
CA LEU A 114 -43.06 41.58 -34.07
C LEU A 114 -42.31 42.76 -34.72
N LEU A 115 -41.70 43.64 -33.92
CA LEU A 115 -40.95 44.84 -34.34
C LEU A 115 -39.42 44.64 -34.33
N GLY A 116 -38.92 43.41 -34.21
CA GLY A 116 -37.49 43.12 -34.06
C GLY A 116 -37.06 43.07 -32.59
N PRO A 117 -35.77 42.73 -32.31
CA PRO A 117 -35.25 42.67 -30.95
C PRO A 117 -35.53 43.95 -30.17
N SER A 118 -35.99 43.85 -28.92
CA SER A 118 -35.82 44.97 -28.00
C SER A 118 -34.35 45.00 -27.61
N GLU A 119 -33.56 45.91 -28.20
CA GLU A 119 -32.19 46.17 -27.75
C GLU A 119 -32.20 46.39 -26.23
N ARG A 120 -31.73 45.41 -25.47
CA ARG A 120 -31.58 45.59 -24.02
C ARG A 120 -30.35 46.47 -23.81
N ARG A 121 -30.62 47.69 -23.37
CA ARG A 121 -29.57 48.61 -22.94
C ARG A 121 -29.42 48.58 -21.43
N VAL A 122 -28.18 48.54 -20.97
CA VAL A 122 -27.80 48.62 -19.57
C VAL A 122 -26.94 49.87 -19.34
N THR A 123 -26.83 50.29 -18.09
CA THR A 123 -25.91 51.36 -17.70
C THR A 123 -24.45 50.88 -17.76
N LEU A 124 -23.49 51.81 -17.78
CA LEU A 124 -22.06 51.48 -17.74
C LEU A 124 -21.70 50.70 -16.47
N ASP A 125 -22.25 51.09 -15.31
CA ASP A 125 -22.00 50.40 -14.04
C ASP A 125 -22.62 48.97 -14.03
N GLU A 126 -23.81 48.78 -14.61
CA GLU A 126 -24.42 47.46 -14.79
C GLU A 126 -23.60 46.57 -15.74
N ALA A 127 -23.08 47.13 -16.84
CA ALA A 127 -22.21 46.40 -17.76
C ALA A 127 -20.93 45.93 -17.05
N VAL A 128 -20.30 46.78 -16.23
CA VAL A 128 -19.13 46.40 -15.42
C VAL A 128 -19.45 45.29 -14.44
N ALA A 129 -20.62 45.32 -13.79
CA ALA A 129 -21.04 44.25 -12.90
C ALA A 129 -21.22 42.92 -13.66
N MET A 130 -21.90 42.94 -14.81
CA MET A 130 -22.06 41.75 -15.66
C MET A 130 -20.74 41.21 -16.20
N MET A 131 -19.81 42.09 -16.59
CA MET A 131 -18.46 41.71 -17.01
C MET A 131 -17.68 41.08 -15.86
N SER A 132 -17.77 41.65 -14.66
CA SER A 132 -17.12 41.13 -13.45
C SER A 132 -17.63 39.72 -13.11
N ASP A 133 -18.94 39.50 -13.09
CA ASP A 133 -19.54 38.19 -12.82
C ASP A 133 -19.10 37.14 -13.86
N THR A 134 -19.04 37.54 -15.12
CA THR A 134 -18.63 36.66 -16.22
C THR A 134 -17.14 36.33 -16.13
N TYR A 135 -16.31 37.34 -15.82
CA TYR A 135 -14.88 37.18 -15.58
C TYR A 135 -14.60 36.22 -14.41
N GLU A 136 -15.26 36.41 -13.26
CA GLU A 136 -15.09 35.55 -12.09
C GLU A 136 -15.46 34.10 -12.38
N PHE A 137 -16.54 33.88 -13.14
CA PHE A 137 -16.92 32.55 -13.60
C PHE A 137 -15.81 31.92 -14.45
N VAL A 138 -15.38 32.59 -15.53
CA VAL A 138 -14.38 32.02 -16.46
C VAL A 138 -13.03 31.79 -15.76
N ALA A 139 -12.59 32.73 -14.94
CA ALA A 139 -11.39 32.59 -14.13
C ALA A 139 -11.50 31.38 -13.17
N GLY A 140 -12.67 31.18 -12.55
CA GLY A 140 -12.95 30.03 -11.69
C GLY A 140 -12.89 28.70 -12.43
N GLU A 141 -13.40 28.63 -13.67
CA GLU A 141 -13.33 27.44 -14.52
C GLU A 141 -11.89 27.08 -14.90
N ILE A 142 -11.10 28.06 -15.31
CA ILE A 142 -9.67 27.89 -15.65
C ILE A 142 -8.89 27.44 -14.40
N ALA A 143 -9.08 28.12 -13.27
CA ALA A 143 -8.41 27.79 -12.02
C ALA A 143 -8.78 26.38 -11.52
N ALA A 144 -10.03 25.96 -11.68
CA ALA A 144 -10.47 24.62 -11.30
C ALA A 144 -9.78 23.53 -12.14
N ALA A 145 -9.66 23.74 -13.45
CA ALA A 145 -8.97 22.80 -14.33
C ALA A 145 -7.46 22.72 -14.03
N ASP A 146 -6.82 23.87 -13.85
CA ASP A 146 -5.40 23.98 -13.48
C ASP A 146 -5.10 23.28 -12.14
N ALA A 147 -5.91 23.55 -11.11
CA ALA A 147 -5.78 22.91 -9.81
C ALA A 147 -5.99 21.39 -9.89
N ALA A 148 -6.94 20.93 -10.72
CA ALA A 148 -7.19 19.51 -10.91
C ALA A 148 -6.01 18.82 -11.59
N TRP A 149 -5.44 19.39 -12.65
CA TRP A 149 -4.26 18.84 -13.31
C TRP A 149 -3.04 18.86 -12.41
N THR A 150 -2.75 19.97 -11.74
CA THR A 150 -1.61 20.08 -10.82
C THR A 150 -1.66 18.98 -9.74
N ALA A 151 -2.84 18.72 -9.20
CA ALA A 151 -3.02 17.70 -8.17
C ALA A 151 -2.97 16.24 -8.69
N LEU A 152 -3.22 16.01 -9.99
CA LEU A 152 -3.39 14.66 -10.55
C LEU A 152 -2.24 14.21 -11.46
N LEU A 153 -1.59 15.12 -12.19
CA LEU A 153 -0.55 14.79 -13.18
C LEU A 153 0.73 14.31 -12.50
N LEU A 154 1.22 15.01 -11.48
CA LEU A 154 2.45 14.61 -10.79
C LEU A 154 2.29 13.22 -10.11
N PRO A 155 1.23 12.96 -9.32
CA PRO A 155 1.00 11.62 -8.78
C PRO A 155 0.79 10.54 -9.86
N LEU A 156 0.23 10.90 -11.01
CA LEU A 156 0.09 9.97 -12.13
C LEU A 156 1.45 9.58 -12.71
N GLU A 157 2.35 10.55 -12.92
CA GLU A 157 3.70 10.31 -13.42
C GLU A 157 4.52 9.43 -12.49
N GLU A 158 4.42 9.65 -11.17
CA GLU A 158 5.05 8.81 -10.15
C GLU A 158 4.57 7.36 -10.24
N VAL A 159 3.25 7.15 -10.37
CA VAL A 159 2.64 5.83 -10.46
C VAL A 159 2.98 5.14 -11.79
N GLU A 160 3.03 5.89 -12.90
CA GLU A 160 3.52 5.41 -14.20
C GLU A 160 5.02 5.05 -14.16
N GLY A 161 5.82 5.78 -13.38
CA GLY A 161 7.21 5.47 -13.07
C GLY A 161 7.36 4.15 -12.33
N CYS A 162 6.65 4.03 -11.21
CA CYS A 162 6.63 2.83 -10.38
C CYS A 162 6.21 1.59 -11.20
N TRP A 163 5.13 1.69 -12.00
CA TRP A 163 4.71 0.59 -12.87
C TRP A 163 5.81 0.15 -13.85
N ARG A 164 6.53 1.10 -14.47
CA ARG A 164 7.64 0.80 -15.40
C ARG A 164 8.79 0.07 -14.70
N GLU A 165 9.14 0.47 -13.49
CA GLU A 165 10.18 -0.18 -12.69
C GLU A 165 9.77 -1.60 -12.27
N THR A 166 8.56 -1.76 -11.74
CA THR A 166 8.00 -3.06 -11.37
C THR A 166 7.94 -3.99 -12.60
N ALA A 167 7.60 -3.47 -13.78
CA ALA A 167 7.55 -4.26 -15.02
C ALA A 167 8.93 -4.73 -15.49
N ARG A 168 9.94 -3.87 -15.38
CA ARG A 168 11.33 -4.26 -15.68
C ARG A 168 11.81 -5.31 -14.71
N LEU A 169 11.50 -5.16 -13.42
CA LEU A 169 11.87 -6.13 -12.39
C LEU A 169 11.21 -7.50 -12.65
N ALA A 170 9.90 -7.53 -12.86
CA ALA A 170 9.17 -8.75 -13.21
C ALA A 170 9.76 -9.45 -14.44
N HIS A 171 10.06 -8.67 -15.49
CA HIS A 171 10.66 -9.22 -16.70
C HIS A 171 12.06 -9.79 -16.45
N SER A 172 12.87 -9.16 -15.59
CA SER A 172 14.19 -9.67 -15.22
C SER A 172 14.14 -10.97 -14.40
N LEU A 173 13.01 -11.26 -13.76
CA LEU A 173 12.83 -12.42 -12.88
C LEU A 173 12.24 -13.63 -13.59
N ASP A 174 11.30 -13.46 -14.52
CA ASP A 174 10.64 -14.61 -15.16
C ASP A 174 10.67 -14.57 -16.70
N GLY A 175 11.19 -13.50 -17.31
CA GLY A 175 11.22 -13.31 -18.77
C GLY A 175 9.83 -13.20 -19.42
N THR A 176 8.75 -13.28 -18.65
CA THR A 176 7.36 -13.35 -19.12
C THR A 176 6.52 -12.18 -18.60
N ARG A 177 5.30 -12.02 -19.13
CA ARG A 177 4.36 -10.99 -18.68
C ARG A 177 3.72 -11.40 -17.36
N HIS A 178 3.63 -10.46 -16.42
CA HIS A 178 2.96 -10.66 -15.13
C HIS A 178 1.47 -10.26 -15.24
N PRO A 179 0.51 -11.20 -15.17
CA PRO A 179 -0.91 -10.91 -15.47
C PRO A 179 -1.53 -9.82 -14.60
N GLU A 180 -1.17 -9.77 -13.33
CA GLU A 180 -1.65 -8.73 -12.41
C GLU A 180 -1.06 -7.36 -12.75
N LEU A 181 0.22 -7.31 -13.16
CA LEU A 181 0.87 -6.07 -13.54
C LEU A 181 0.30 -5.52 -14.85
N ASP A 182 -0.03 -6.41 -15.79
CA ASP A 182 -0.74 -6.09 -17.02
C ASP A 182 -2.14 -5.54 -16.72
N ARG A 183 -2.85 -6.11 -15.75
CA ARG A 183 -4.15 -5.62 -15.30
C ARG A 183 -4.04 -4.22 -14.71
N VAL A 184 -3.09 -4.01 -13.79
CA VAL A 184 -2.84 -2.71 -13.16
C VAL A 184 -2.40 -1.68 -14.20
N GLY A 185 -1.55 -2.06 -15.15
CA GLY A 185 -1.11 -1.19 -16.25
C GLY A 185 -2.26 -0.74 -17.16
N ARG A 186 -3.22 -1.63 -17.46
CA ARG A 186 -4.45 -1.25 -18.20
C ARG A 186 -5.30 -0.27 -17.42
N GLU A 187 -5.48 -0.49 -16.12
CA GLU A 187 -6.22 0.43 -15.26
C GLU A 187 -5.53 1.80 -15.20
N LEU A 188 -4.22 1.84 -14.97
CA LEU A 188 -3.42 3.05 -14.96
C LEU A 188 -3.49 3.81 -16.29
N THR A 189 -3.41 3.10 -17.42
CA THR A 189 -3.57 3.70 -18.76
C THR A 189 -4.95 4.32 -18.94
N SER A 190 -6.00 3.64 -18.46
CA SER A 190 -7.38 4.17 -18.53
C SER A 190 -7.55 5.42 -17.66
N LEU A 191 -7.00 5.39 -16.45
CA LEU A 191 -7.07 6.51 -15.50
C LEU A 191 -6.24 7.69 -15.99
N GLY A 192 -5.04 7.44 -16.49
CA GLY A 192 -4.16 8.46 -17.07
C GLY A 192 -4.75 9.12 -18.31
N ARG A 193 -5.59 8.42 -19.09
CA ARG A 193 -6.38 9.05 -20.15
C ARG A 193 -7.41 10.02 -19.60
N VAL A 194 -8.18 9.62 -18.58
CA VAL A 194 -9.19 10.48 -17.95
C VAL A 194 -8.52 11.71 -17.33
N ILE A 195 -7.45 11.54 -16.55
CA ILE A 195 -6.73 12.67 -15.92
C ILE A 195 -6.25 13.69 -16.98
N ARG A 196 -5.74 13.24 -18.12
CA ARG A 196 -5.22 14.11 -19.18
C ARG A 196 -6.29 14.79 -20.03
N THR A 197 -7.50 14.22 -20.11
CA THR A 197 -8.55 14.67 -21.06
C THR A 197 -9.84 15.18 -20.39
N ASP A 198 -10.11 14.78 -19.16
CA ASP A 198 -11.29 15.14 -18.37
C ASP A 198 -10.97 15.17 -16.86
N PRO A 199 -10.02 16.00 -16.41
CA PRO A 199 -9.65 16.10 -14.99
C PRO A 199 -10.81 16.58 -14.10
N LEU A 200 -11.72 17.40 -14.62
CA LEU A 200 -12.83 17.95 -13.82
C LEU A 200 -13.88 16.89 -13.47
N SER A 201 -14.00 15.82 -14.25
CA SER A 201 -14.82 14.66 -13.87
C SER A 201 -14.37 13.96 -12.58
N LEU A 202 -13.11 14.19 -12.19
CA LEU A 202 -12.53 13.65 -10.97
C LEU A 202 -12.59 14.63 -9.79
N VAL A 203 -13.15 15.83 -9.97
CA VAL A 203 -13.29 16.81 -8.89
C VAL A 203 -14.62 16.62 -8.18
N ARG A 204 -14.58 16.46 -6.85
CA ARG A 204 -15.76 16.40 -5.98
C ARG A 204 -15.62 17.42 -4.87
N ASP A 205 -16.65 18.23 -4.65
CA ASP A 205 -16.65 19.29 -3.62
C ASP A 205 -15.42 20.21 -3.69
N GLY A 206 -14.98 20.54 -4.92
CA GLY A 206 -13.80 21.38 -5.17
C GLY A 206 -12.45 20.69 -4.95
N ARG A 207 -12.42 19.38 -4.68
CA ARG A 207 -11.18 18.61 -4.47
C ARG A 207 -11.04 17.45 -5.47
N PRO A 208 -9.85 17.25 -6.05
CA PRO A 208 -9.59 16.09 -6.90
C PRO A 208 -9.68 14.77 -6.12
N ASP A 209 -10.48 13.83 -6.61
CA ASP A 209 -10.63 12.48 -6.09
C ASP A 209 -9.44 11.62 -6.51
N THR A 210 -8.51 11.42 -5.57
CA THR A 210 -7.31 10.59 -5.77
C THR A 210 -7.52 9.13 -5.35
N THR A 211 -8.72 8.73 -4.90
CA THR A 211 -8.95 7.39 -4.30
C THR A 211 -8.61 6.25 -5.25
N ARG A 212 -8.91 6.40 -6.54
CA ARG A 212 -8.60 5.36 -7.54
C ARG A 212 -7.11 5.30 -7.85
N LEU A 213 -6.45 6.45 -7.98
CA LEU A 213 -5.00 6.52 -8.19
C LEU A 213 -4.23 5.95 -6.99
N ASN A 214 -4.67 6.26 -5.77
CA ASN A 214 -4.08 5.75 -4.53
C ASN A 214 -4.21 4.22 -4.43
N ARG A 215 -5.33 3.64 -4.89
CA ARG A 215 -5.51 2.19 -4.97
C ARG A 215 -4.55 1.53 -5.95
N VAL A 216 -4.38 2.12 -7.14
CA VAL A 216 -3.41 1.64 -8.14
C VAL A 216 -1.99 1.71 -7.57
N ARG A 217 -1.64 2.82 -6.91
CA ARG A 217 -0.34 2.98 -6.24
C ARG A 217 -0.11 1.90 -5.20
N ALA A 218 -1.06 1.67 -4.31
CA ALA A 218 -0.95 0.64 -3.27
C ALA A 218 -0.77 -0.77 -3.86
N ALA A 219 -1.50 -1.10 -4.93
CA ALA A 219 -1.34 -2.37 -5.63
C ALA A 219 0.05 -2.52 -6.26
N LEU A 220 0.60 -1.45 -6.84
CA LEU A 220 1.96 -1.47 -7.40
C LEU A 220 3.04 -1.56 -6.34
N THR A 221 2.88 -0.88 -5.21
CA THR A 221 3.81 -1.00 -4.08
C THR A 221 3.85 -2.44 -3.56
N SER A 222 2.70 -3.05 -3.31
CA SER A 222 2.62 -4.45 -2.86
C SER A 222 3.30 -5.40 -3.84
N LEU A 223 2.99 -5.28 -5.13
CA LEU A 223 3.59 -6.13 -6.16
C LEU A 223 5.09 -5.87 -6.34
N GLY A 224 5.52 -4.60 -6.22
CA GLY A 224 6.92 -4.21 -6.23
C GLY A 224 7.69 -4.83 -5.07
N ASP A 225 7.12 -4.82 -3.87
CA ASP A 225 7.74 -5.39 -2.66
C ASP A 225 7.87 -6.91 -2.77
N GLU A 226 6.85 -7.59 -3.29
CA GLU A 226 6.88 -9.03 -3.55
C GLU A 226 7.99 -9.39 -4.55
N LEU A 227 8.04 -8.70 -5.69
CA LEU A 227 9.08 -8.93 -6.70
C LEU A 227 10.47 -8.57 -6.20
N ALA A 228 10.61 -7.52 -5.39
CA ALA A 228 11.88 -7.19 -4.73
C ALA A 228 12.32 -8.28 -3.76
N GLY A 229 11.37 -8.93 -3.07
CA GLY A 229 11.63 -10.13 -2.26
C GLY A 229 12.18 -11.28 -3.09
N VAL A 230 11.58 -11.55 -4.25
CA VAL A 230 12.07 -12.58 -5.20
C VAL A 230 13.46 -12.22 -5.74
N ALA A 231 13.72 -10.95 -6.05
CA ALA A 231 15.03 -10.51 -6.50
C ALA A 231 16.11 -10.70 -5.43
N ARG A 232 15.83 -10.38 -4.16
CA ARG A 232 16.72 -10.69 -3.05
C ARG A 232 16.98 -12.19 -2.92
N MET A 233 15.93 -13.01 -3.00
CA MET A 233 16.05 -14.48 -2.97
C MET A 233 16.97 -15.00 -4.09
N ARG A 234 16.83 -14.47 -5.31
CA ARG A 234 17.72 -14.80 -6.42
C ARG A 234 19.17 -14.44 -6.11
N ASP A 235 19.40 -13.23 -5.64
CA ASP A 235 20.74 -12.71 -5.38
C ASP A 235 21.41 -13.46 -4.20
N GLU A 236 20.61 -13.97 -3.25
CA GLU A 236 21.04 -14.75 -2.08
C GLU A 236 20.87 -16.28 -2.25
N TYR A 237 20.65 -16.76 -3.48
CA TYR A 237 20.25 -18.15 -3.75
C TYR A 237 21.24 -19.19 -3.18
N ASP A 238 22.53 -18.99 -3.37
CA ASP A 238 23.55 -19.96 -2.95
C ASP A 238 23.60 -20.10 -1.42
N GLU A 239 23.44 -18.99 -0.70
CA GLU A 239 23.38 -19.00 0.77
C GLU A 239 22.12 -19.66 1.29
N LEU A 240 20.98 -19.40 0.64
CA LEU A 240 19.70 -20.02 0.95
C LEU A 240 19.77 -21.54 0.78
N VAL A 241 20.31 -22.02 -0.35
CA VAL A 241 20.50 -23.45 -0.60
C VAL A 241 21.43 -24.08 0.43
N ALA A 242 22.55 -23.42 0.76
CA ALA A 242 23.47 -23.91 1.79
C ALA A 242 22.79 -24.08 3.16
N ARG A 243 21.94 -23.12 3.57
CA ARG A 243 21.15 -23.22 4.81
C ARG A 243 20.19 -24.40 4.80
N VAL A 244 19.44 -24.59 3.70
CA VAL A 244 18.50 -25.71 3.59
C VAL A 244 19.24 -27.05 3.56
N MET A 245 20.37 -27.16 2.85
CA MET A 245 21.20 -28.36 2.86
C MET A 245 21.68 -28.72 4.28
N ALA A 246 22.15 -27.75 5.05
CA ALA A 246 22.57 -27.97 6.44
C ALA A 246 21.40 -28.46 7.31
N SER A 247 20.20 -27.93 7.13
CA SER A 247 18.99 -28.38 7.81
C SER A 247 18.64 -29.84 7.43
N ILE A 248 18.69 -30.18 6.14
CA ILE A 248 18.48 -31.56 5.66
C ILE A 248 19.49 -32.53 6.29
N GLU A 249 20.78 -32.16 6.34
CA GLU A 249 21.80 -32.98 7.00
C GLU A 249 21.54 -33.16 8.49
N GLU A 250 21.03 -32.14 9.18
CA GLU A 250 20.60 -32.25 10.57
C GLU A 250 19.43 -33.20 10.75
N ILE A 251 18.44 -33.14 9.88
CA ILE A 251 17.29 -34.04 9.88
C ILE A 251 17.76 -35.48 9.69
N GLU A 252 18.58 -35.76 8.68
CA GLU A 252 19.09 -37.11 8.40
C GLU A 252 19.92 -37.67 9.58
N ARG A 253 20.75 -36.83 10.21
CA ARG A 253 21.54 -37.21 11.39
C ARG A 253 20.64 -37.53 12.58
N THR A 254 19.62 -36.72 12.81
CA THR A 254 18.68 -36.89 13.93
C THR A 254 17.79 -38.11 13.72
N GLU A 255 17.39 -38.37 12.48
CA GLU A 255 16.67 -39.58 12.08
C GLU A 255 17.50 -40.85 12.36
N ARG A 256 18.79 -40.86 11.97
CA ARG A 256 19.71 -41.97 12.28
C ARG A 256 19.80 -42.21 13.78
N ARG A 257 20.03 -41.15 14.56
CA ARG A 257 20.10 -41.24 16.03
C ARG A 257 18.81 -41.74 16.66
N ALA A 258 17.65 -41.31 16.18
CA ALA A 258 16.36 -41.78 16.66
C ALA A 258 16.19 -43.28 16.40
N ARG A 259 16.59 -43.76 15.21
CA ARG A 259 16.56 -45.18 14.86
C ARG A 259 17.51 -46.02 15.71
N GLU A 260 18.73 -45.55 15.94
CA GLU A 260 19.72 -46.22 16.79
C GLU A 260 19.25 -46.30 18.25
N ALA A 261 18.69 -45.20 18.79
CA ALA A 261 18.11 -45.18 20.13
C ALA A 261 16.92 -46.14 20.24
N HIS A 262 16.02 -46.14 19.24
CA HIS A 262 14.88 -47.04 19.19
C HIS A 262 15.31 -48.52 19.16
N ALA A 263 16.26 -48.89 18.29
CA ALA A 263 16.80 -50.24 18.23
C ALA A 263 17.47 -50.67 19.57
N THR A 264 18.16 -49.72 20.22
CA THR A 264 18.75 -49.95 21.54
C THR A 264 17.68 -50.18 22.60
N VAL A 265 16.59 -49.41 22.60
CA VAL A 265 15.47 -49.59 23.52
C VAL A 265 14.80 -50.94 23.33
N LEU A 266 14.52 -51.35 22.08
CA LEU A 266 13.91 -52.65 21.80
C LEU A 266 14.75 -53.81 22.35
N THR A 267 16.07 -53.67 22.39
CA THR A 267 16.97 -54.67 22.98
C THR A 267 17.04 -54.56 24.52
N LYS A 268 17.09 -53.33 25.06
CA LYS A 268 17.47 -53.08 26.46
C LYS A 268 16.30 -52.96 27.43
N ILE A 269 15.10 -52.68 26.95
CA ILE A 269 13.92 -52.39 27.77
C ILE A 269 12.88 -53.48 27.54
N HIS A 270 12.32 -54.00 28.63
CA HIS A 270 11.22 -54.93 28.56
C HIS A 270 9.94 -54.21 28.14
N THR A 271 9.29 -54.66 27.06
CA THR A 271 8.00 -54.18 26.54
C THR A 271 7.90 -52.64 26.42
N PRO A 272 8.75 -51.98 25.60
CA PRO A 272 8.88 -50.52 25.57
C PRO A 272 7.68 -49.77 24.96
N ASN A 273 6.78 -50.44 24.23
CA ASN A 273 5.59 -49.88 23.57
C ASN A 273 5.82 -48.49 22.91
N LEU A 274 6.86 -48.40 22.07
CA LEU A 274 7.22 -47.18 21.35
C LEU A 274 6.80 -47.26 19.88
N PRO A 275 6.29 -46.17 19.29
CA PRO A 275 6.11 -46.09 17.85
C PRO A 275 7.47 -46.15 17.12
N ALA A 276 7.46 -46.68 15.90
CA ALA A 276 8.65 -46.68 15.05
C ALA A 276 9.00 -45.23 14.61
N PRO A 277 10.27 -44.80 14.71
CA PRO A 277 10.70 -43.50 14.22
C PRO A 277 10.47 -43.32 12.72
N SER A 278 10.22 -42.07 12.32
CA SER A 278 10.09 -41.64 10.93
C SER A 278 11.32 -42.02 10.10
N ARG A 279 11.14 -42.22 8.78
CA ARG A 279 12.22 -42.60 7.85
C ARG A 279 12.17 -41.83 6.55
N GLY A 280 13.34 -41.51 6.00
CA GLY A 280 13.48 -40.96 4.65
C GLY A 280 12.98 -39.52 4.49
N LEU A 281 12.76 -38.80 5.60
CA LEU A 281 12.29 -37.41 5.54
C LEU A 281 13.37 -36.50 4.93
N GLY A 282 14.63 -36.68 5.34
CA GLY A 282 15.75 -35.93 4.77
C GLY A 282 15.97 -36.23 3.29
N THR A 283 15.85 -37.49 2.88
CA THR A 283 15.97 -37.89 1.46
C THR A 283 14.88 -37.24 0.60
N ALA A 284 13.63 -37.26 1.05
CA ALA A 284 12.53 -36.61 0.32
C ALA A 284 12.73 -35.09 0.18
N LEU A 285 13.28 -34.41 1.20
CA LEU A 285 13.63 -32.99 1.13
C LEU A 285 14.79 -32.73 0.15
N ARG A 286 15.78 -33.62 0.11
CA ARG A 286 16.89 -33.55 -0.84
C ARG A 286 16.40 -33.66 -2.29
N ASP A 287 15.48 -34.59 -2.56
CA ASP A 287 14.87 -34.75 -3.89
C ASP A 287 14.08 -33.50 -4.31
N ARG A 288 13.36 -32.89 -3.35
CA ARG A 288 12.66 -31.62 -3.59
C ARG A 288 13.62 -30.47 -3.87
N LEU A 289 14.73 -30.37 -3.14
CA LEU A 289 15.76 -29.37 -3.38
C LEU A 289 16.38 -29.54 -4.77
N ALA A 290 16.72 -30.76 -5.18
CA ALA A 290 17.23 -31.04 -6.52
C ALA A 290 16.22 -30.69 -7.63
N ALA A 291 14.92 -30.87 -7.37
CA ALA A 291 13.89 -30.46 -8.33
C ALA A 291 13.84 -28.94 -8.57
N LEU A 292 14.32 -28.11 -7.62
CA LEU A 292 14.38 -26.65 -7.79
C LEU A 292 15.41 -26.22 -8.83
N GLU A 293 16.48 -26.99 -9.06
CA GLU A 293 17.51 -26.65 -10.03
C GLU A 293 16.94 -26.46 -11.45
N ARG A 294 15.92 -27.25 -11.81
CA ARG A 294 15.20 -27.12 -13.09
C ARG A 294 14.47 -25.79 -13.23
N LEU A 295 13.95 -25.23 -12.13
CA LEU A 295 13.32 -23.90 -12.14
C LEU A 295 14.37 -22.79 -12.24
N ARG A 296 15.56 -23.01 -11.67
CA ARG A 296 16.68 -22.06 -11.74
C ARG A 296 17.19 -21.93 -13.17
N GLU A 297 17.41 -23.07 -13.83
CA GLU A 297 17.86 -23.12 -15.23
C GLU A 297 16.84 -22.50 -16.19
N ALA A 298 15.55 -22.67 -15.90
CA ALA A 298 14.48 -22.03 -16.65
C ALA A 298 14.29 -20.54 -16.33
N GLY A 299 15.02 -19.98 -15.36
CA GLY A 299 14.90 -18.59 -14.94
C GLY A 299 13.50 -18.22 -14.43
N ARG A 300 12.82 -19.13 -13.73
CA ARG A 300 11.46 -18.93 -13.21
C ARG A 300 11.49 -18.60 -11.72
N TRP A 301 12.01 -17.42 -11.38
CA TRP A 301 12.33 -17.02 -10.01
C TRP A 301 11.09 -16.83 -9.13
N VAL A 302 9.95 -16.38 -9.66
CA VAL A 302 8.72 -16.21 -8.86
C VAL A 302 8.15 -17.57 -8.43
N GLU A 303 8.06 -18.54 -9.33
CA GLU A 303 7.64 -19.90 -8.94
C GLU A 303 8.65 -20.51 -7.97
N MET A 304 9.95 -20.33 -8.23
CA MET A 304 11.00 -20.82 -7.35
C MET A 304 10.85 -20.30 -5.92
N ALA A 305 10.59 -19.01 -5.72
CA ALA A 305 10.42 -18.42 -4.39
C ALA A 305 9.30 -19.12 -3.61
N GLY A 306 8.15 -19.39 -4.24
CA GLY A 306 7.05 -20.12 -3.62
C GLY A 306 7.43 -21.55 -3.23
N ARG A 307 8.11 -22.28 -4.13
CA ARG A 307 8.57 -23.66 -3.88
C ARG A 307 9.66 -23.73 -2.81
N PHE A 308 10.51 -22.72 -2.73
CA PHE A 308 11.55 -22.61 -1.73
C PHE A 308 10.94 -22.39 -0.34
N ALA A 309 9.98 -21.47 -0.20
CA ALA A 309 9.26 -21.27 1.07
C ALA A 309 8.49 -22.52 1.52
N GLU A 310 7.95 -23.31 0.59
CA GLU A 310 7.36 -24.63 0.88
C GLU A 310 8.40 -25.67 1.33
N LEU A 311 9.63 -25.59 0.84
CA LEU A 311 10.72 -26.49 1.22
C LEU A 311 11.24 -26.16 2.62
N GLU A 312 11.44 -24.87 2.93
CA GLU A 312 11.85 -24.41 4.26
C GLU A 312 10.85 -24.83 5.33
N ARG A 313 9.55 -24.56 5.13
CA ARG A 313 8.50 -25.00 6.06
C ARG A 313 8.50 -26.52 6.25
N ALA A 314 8.69 -27.28 5.17
CA ALA A 314 8.73 -28.73 5.26
C ALA A 314 9.99 -29.25 5.98
N ALA A 315 11.12 -28.55 5.86
CA ALA A 315 12.33 -28.86 6.60
C ALA A 315 12.14 -28.63 8.10
N ASP A 316 11.54 -27.49 8.49
CA ASP A 316 11.24 -27.18 9.90
C ASP A 316 10.29 -28.23 10.52
N GLU A 317 9.21 -28.56 9.82
CA GLU A 317 8.27 -29.60 10.26
C GLU A 317 8.94 -30.97 10.39
N ALA A 318 9.80 -31.33 9.44
CA ALA A 318 10.54 -32.59 9.47
C ALA A 318 11.53 -32.62 10.63
N LEU A 319 12.23 -31.51 10.90
CA LEU A 319 13.19 -31.39 12.00
C LEU A 319 12.51 -31.54 13.36
N GLU A 320 11.37 -30.88 13.57
CA GLU A 320 10.59 -31.04 14.79
C GLU A 320 10.07 -32.47 14.96
N ARG A 321 9.65 -33.11 13.86
CA ARG A 321 9.22 -34.52 13.88
C ARG A 321 10.35 -35.47 14.30
N VAL A 322 11.53 -35.39 13.67
CA VAL A 322 12.65 -36.28 14.01
C VAL A 322 13.22 -36.01 15.40
N ARG A 323 13.17 -34.76 15.88
CA ARG A 323 13.52 -34.40 17.27
C ARG A 323 12.51 -35.00 18.26
N GLY A 324 11.23 -35.00 17.92
CA GLY A 324 10.19 -35.71 18.68
C GLY A 324 10.48 -37.21 18.78
N ASP A 325 10.75 -37.86 17.64
CA ASP A 325 11.06 -39.29 17.57
C ASP A 325 12.31 -39.66 18.38
N LEU A 326 13.36 -38.82 18.31
CA LEU A 326 14.58 -39.01 19.11
C LEU A 326 14.29 -38.89 20.61
N ARG A 327 13.52 -37.88 21.04
CA ARG A 327 13.16 -37.72 22.46
C ARG A 327 12.36 -38.90 22.99
N LEU A 328 11.37 -39.38 22.22
CA LEU A 328 10.59 -40.56 22.58
C LEU A 328 11.45 -41.81 22.67
N SER A 329 12.36 -42.00 21.71
CA SER A 329 13.22 -43.18 21.64
C SER A 329 14.33 -43.17 22.69
N ALA A 330 14.91 -42.01 23.02
CA ALA A 330 15.94 -41.89 24.04
C ALA A 330 15.37 -41.89 25.47
N GLY A 331 14.15 -41.38 25.67
CA GLY A 331 13.57 -41.16 27.00
C GLY A 331 13.49 -42.41 27.89
N LEU A 332 13.27 -43.60 27.32
CA LEU A 332 13.28 -44.85 28.12
C LEU A 332 14.70 -45.25 28.57
N LEU A 333 15.73 -44.97 27.77
CA LEU A 333 17.13 -45.20 28.16
C LEU A 333 17.58 -44.18 29.21
N ASP A 334 17.19 -42.92 29.04
CA ASP A 334 17.47 -41.86 30.00
C ASP A 334 16.81 -42.18 31.35
N ARG A 335 15.55 -42.63 31.33
CA ARG A 335 14.86 -43.09 32.54
C ARG A 335 15.56 -44.27 33.21
N ARG A 336 16.08 -45.22 32.43
CA ARG A 336 16.90 -46.32 32.96
C ARG A 336 18.16 -45.78 33.65
N GLY A 337 18.86 -44.84 33.02
CA GLY A 337 20.05 -44.20 33.58
C GLY A 337 19.76 -43.44 34.88
N GLU A 338 18.66 -42.68 34.91
CA GLU A 338 18.21 -41.96 36.10
C GLU A 338 17.94 -42.91 37.27
N LEU A 339 17.22 -44.02 37.03
CA LEU A 339 16.93 -45.01 38.07
C LEU A 339 18.20 -45.64 38.64
N ARG A 340 19.20 -45.93 37.78
CA ARG A 340 20.52 -46.44 38.21
C ARG A 340 21.24 -45.44 39.11
N GLY A 341 21.37 -44.18 38.67
CA GLY A 341 22.04 -43.14 39.46
C GLY A 341 21.33 -42.87 40.79
N ARG A 342 20.00 -42.92 40.81
CA ARG A 342 19.22 -42.79 42.06
C ARG A 342 19.46 -43.95 43.03
N LEU A 343 19.51 -45.19 42.52
CA LEU A 343 19.82 -46.36 43.35
C LEU A 343 21.21 -46.24 43.97
N GLU A 344 22.21 -45.86 43.16
CA GLU A 344 23.59 -45.64 43.64
C GLU A 344 23.66 -44.52 44.69
N ALA A 345 22.93 -43.41 44.48
CA ALA A 345 22.86 -42.32 45.45
C ALA A 345 22.23 -42.76 46.78
N TYR A 346 21.16 -43.56 46.74
CA TYR A 346 20.55 -44.11 47.96
C TYR A 346 21.47 -45.12 48.66
N ARG A 347 22.25 -45.92 47.92
CA ARG A 347 23.31 -46.78 48.50
C ARG A 347 24.37 -45.95 49.24
N ALA A 348 24.85 -44.88 48.63
CA ALA A 348 25.80 -43.98 49.27
C ALA A 348 25.22 -43.31 50.53
N LYS A 349 23.92 -42.97 50.52
CA LYS A 349 23.22 -42.45 51.71
C LYS A 349 23.14 -43.50 52.81
N ALA A 350 22.78 -44.76 52.49
CA ALA A 350 22.76 -45.86 53.45
C ALA A 350 24.13 -46.07 54.11
N ALA A 351 25.22 -45.98 53.34
CA ALA A 351 26.60 -46.05 53.82
C ALA A 351 26.94 -44.96 54.84
N ARG A 352 26.57 -43.71 54.55
CA ARG A 352 26.79 -42.59 55.48
C ARG A 352 26.01 -42.71 56.79
N LEU A 353 24.83 -43.35 56.75
CA LEU A 353 23.98 -43.58 57.92
C LEU A 353 24.41 -44.81 58.73
N GLY A 354 25.38 -45.60 58.25
CA GLY A 354 25.85 -46.81 58.93
C GLY A 354 24.87 -47.98 58.90
N VAL A 355 23.85 -47.96 58.02
CA VAL A 355 22.78 -48.96 57.94
C VAL A 355 22.96 -49.94 56.77
N VAL A 356 24.18 -50.04 56.24
CA VAL A 356 24.48 -50.90 55.07
C VAL A 356 24.42 -52.38 55.40
N GLU A 357 24.66 -52.74 56.66
CA GLU A 357 24.61 -54.14 57.12
C GLU A 357 23.19 -54.62 57.46
N ASP A 358 22.17 -53.76 57.29
CA ASP A 358 20.78 -54.18 57.40
C ASP A 358 20.45 -55.14 56.24
N GLU A 359 20.20 -56.40 56.58
CA GLU A 359 19.94 -57.50 55.65
C GLU A 359 18.76 -57.20 54.71
N ARG A 360 17.75 -56.47 55.19
CA ARG A 360 16.59 -56.08 54.39
C ARG A 360 16.95 -55.02 53.35
N LEU A 361 17.77 -54.03 53.71
CA LEU A 361 18.24 -53.01 52.76
C LEU A 361 19.18 -53.62 51.72
N ALA A 362 20.10 -54.49 52.13
CA ALA A 362 21.00 -55.19 51.21
C ALA A 362 20.21 -55.99 50.16
N LYS A 363 19.23 -56.79 50.60
CA LYS A 363 18.38 -57.58 49.69
C LYS A 363 17.56 -56.72 48.73
N LEU A 364 16.96 -55.64 49.21
CA LEU A 364 16.20 -54.71 48.35
C LEU A 364 17.10 -53.99 47.34
N TYR A 365 18.34 -53.67 47.73
CA TYR A 365 19.33 -53.10 46.83
C TYR A 365 19.72 -54.11 45.73
N ASP A 366 20.07 -55.34 46.10
CA ASP A 366 20.50 -56.36 45.14
C ASP A 366 19.39 -56.66 44.13
N GLN A 367 18.15 -56.80 44.60
CA GLN A 367 16.98 -56.99 43.74
C GLN A 367 16.76 -55.83 42.75
N ALA A 368 16.84 -54.59 43.23
CA ALA A 368 16.70 -53.42 42.36
C ALA A 368 17.88 -53.28 41.38
N HIS A 369 19.09 -53.64 41.81
CA HIS A 369 20.29 -53.63 41.00
C HIS A 369 20.20 -54.67 39.89
N ASP A 370 19.80 -55.90 40.19
CA ASP A 370 19.66 -56.98 39.20
C ASP A 370 18.69 -56.62 38.08
N VAL A 371 17.51 -56.07 38.42
CA VAL A 371 16.53 -55.63 37.42
C VAL A 371 17.08 -54.49 36.56
N LEU A 372 17.79 -53.52 37.15
CA LEU A 372 18.32 -52.37 36.42
C LEU A 372 19.56 -52.69 35.56
N TRP A 373 20.39 -53.66 35.96
CA TRP A 373 21.61 -54.05 35.25
C TRP A 373 21.44 -55.20 34.26
N THR A 374 20.35 -55.97 34.36
CA THR A 374 19.98 -56.99 33.37
C THR A 374 19.34 -56.38 32.12
N ALA A 375 19.50 -57.03 30.96
CA ALA A 375 18.80 -56.69 29.73
C ALA A 375 17.99 -57.91 29.24
N PRO A 376 16.68 -57.74 28.91
CA PRO A 376 15.89 -56.52 28.96
C PRO A 376 15.50 -56.09 30.39
N CYS A 377 15.49 -54.78 30.66
CA CYS A 377 15.15 -54.19 31.96
C CYS A 377 13.66 -53.81 32.01
N ASP A 378 12.94 -54.28 33.04
CA ASP A 378 11.59 -53.81 33.32
C ASP A 378 11.63 -52.52 34.16
N LEU A 379 11.40 -51.39 33.48
CA LEU A 379 11.39 -50.06 34.11
C LEU A 379 10.27 -49.88 35.13
N ARG A 380 9.14 -50.57 34.96
CA ARG A 380 8.00 -50.49 35.90
C ARG A 380 8.38 -51.20 37.19
N GLN A 381 8.89 -52.44 37.06
CA GLN A 381 9.38 -53.21 38.21
C GLN A 381 10.51 -52.47 38.93
N ALA A 382 11.51 -51.97 38.20
CA ALA A 382 12.62 -51.22 38.77
C ALA A 382 12.17 -49.96 39.54
N THR A 383 11.17 -49.24 39.03
CA THR A 383 10.62 -48.06 39.70
C THR A 383 9.96 -48.43 41.03
N THR A 384 9.20 -49.53 41.08
CA THR A 384 8.59 -50.04 42.31
C THR A 384 9.63 -50.46 43.34
N MET A 385 10.64 -51.23 42.92
CA MET A 385 11.72 -51.70 43.80
C MET A 385 12.54 -50.54 44.38
N LEU A 386 12.84 -49.52 43.57
CA LEU A 386 13.53 -48.32 44.04
C LEU A 386 12.70 -47.54 45.09
N ALA A 387 11.37 -47.48 44.91
CA ALA A 387 10.48 -46.84 45.87
C ALA A 387 10.41 -47.63 47.19
N GLU A 388 10.43 -48.96 47.15
CA GLU A 388 10.51 -49.82 48.33
C GLU A 388 11.83 -49.65 49.08
N PHE A 389 12.95 -49.64 48.36
CA PHE A 389 14.27 -49.36 48.94
C PHE A 389 14.31 -47.98 49.61
N GLN A 390 13.78 -46.95 48.95
CA GLN A 390 13.71 -45.60 49.52
C GLN A 390 12.85 -45.56 50.79
N ARG A 391 11.71 -46.26 50.83
CA ARG A 391 10.85 -46.33 52.02
C ARG A 391 11.57 -47.01 53.19
N ALA A 392 12.23 -48.14 52.94
CA ALA A 392 13.01 -48.85 53.94
C ALA A 392 14.14 -47.97 54.49
N LEU A 393 14.87 -47.27 53.61
CA LEU A 393 15.96 -46.37 54.02
C LEU A 393 15.47 -45.23 54.93
N ARG A 394 14.27 -44.69 54.68
CA ARG A 394 13.67 -43.65 55.54
C ARG A 394 13.28 -44.18 56.92
N VAL A 395 12.81 -45.42 57.00
CA VAL A 395 12.49 -46.06 58.29
C VAL A 395 13.77 -46.22 59.12
N CYS A 396 14.83 -46.75 58.53
CA CYS A 396 16.13 -46.87 59.20
C CYS A 396 16.72 -45.51 59.60
N GLU A 397 16.59 -44.48 58.75
CA GLU A 397 17.02 -43.11 59.08
C GLU A 397 16.30 -42.54 60.30
N ASN A 398 14.99 -42.79 60.42
CA ASN A 398 14.21 -42.38 61.57
C ASN A 398 14.63 -43.16 62.83
N GLU A 399 14.85 -44.47 62.73
CA GLU A 399 15.31 -45.30 63.86
C GLU A 399 16.71 -44.88 64.35
N THR A 400 17.64 -44.58 63.45
CA THR A 400 18.98 -44.08 63.80
C THR A 400 18.93 -42.67 64.42
N ARG A 401 17.98 -41.82 64.01
CA ARG A 401 17.74 -40.50 64.64
C ARG A 401 17.07 -40.62 66.01
N THR A 402 16.25 -41.65 66.24
CA THR A 402 15.57 -41.88 67.53
C THR A 402 16.50 -42.55 68.55
N ARG A 403 17.59 -43.18 68.10
CA ARG A 403 18.64 -43.80 68.94
C ARG A 403 19.81 -42.87 69.28
N ARG A 404 19.86 -41.67 68.69
CA ARG A 404 20.76 -40.56 69.08
C ARG A 404 19.99 -39.59 69.95
#